data_AF-A0A3L6E5F9-F1
#
_entry.id   AF-A0A3L6E5F9-F1
#
_cell.length_a   1.000
_cell.length_b   1.000
_cell.length_c   1.000
_cell.angle_alpha   90.00
_cell.angle_beta   90.00
_cell.angle_gamma   90.00
#
_symmetry.space_group_name_H-M   'P 1'
#
loop_
_entity.id
_entity.type
_entity.pdbx_description
1 polymer ?
#
loop_
_entity_poly.entity_id
_entity_poly.type
_entity_poly.pdbx_seq_one_letter_code
_entity_poly.pdbx_strand_id
1 'polypeptide(L)'
;MGLEKVLDGHMVKVCNDQYGLTDKYTDGWLSSAHKLLEEALGKSASAPSANSSSINCIVTSGSLIPSLAKCLLYHLDDVVSSENVYSSWEVGKLQSFKWTKERFDGPNVRFCAIGDGHEECSAAQVMKWRFIKIEFCPEAHHRFPGLDLPTVQT
;
A
#
# COMPACT_ATOMS: atom_id res chain seq x y z
N MET A 1 -18.62 4.53 -1.39
CA MET A 1 -17.22 4.55 -0.89
C MET A 1 -17.15 5.34 0.42
N GLY A 2 -16.13 5.16 1.26
CA GLY A 2 -16.09 5.75 2.61
C GLY A 2 -16.19 7.28 2.66
N LEU A 3 -15.66 7.96 1.65
CA LEU A 3 -15.65 9.42 1.56
C LEU A 3 -17.05 10.05 1.43
N GLU A 4 -17.98 9.38 0.73
CA GLU A 4 -19.37 9.81 0.55
C GLU A 4 -20.19 9.78 1.85
N LYS A 5 -19.67 9.10 2.89
CA LYS A 5 -20.28 9.08 4.22
C LYS A 5 -19.88 10.29 5.07
N VAL A 6 -18.83 11.01 4.67
CA VAL A 6 -18.22 12.10 5.44
C VAL A 6 -18.36 13.45 4.73
N LEU A 7 -18.26 13.44 3.40
CA LEU A 7 -18.31 14.64 2.57
C LEU A 7 -19.62 14.71 1.78
N ASP A 8 -20.10 15.93 1.54
CA ASP A 8 -21.23 16.15 0.64
C ASP A 8 -20.87 15.88 -0.84
N GLY A 9 -21.87 15.77 -1.70
CA GLY A 9 -21.68 15.42 -3.11
C GLY A 9 -20.80 16.39 -3.89
N HIS A 10 -20.77 17.68 -3.51
CA HIS A 10 -19.89 18.67 -4.16
C HIS A 10 -18.44 18.44 -3.75
N MET A 11 -18.19 18.25 -2.46
CA MET A 11 -16.87 18.01 -1.89
C MET A 11 -16.27 16.68 -2.37
N VAL A 12 -17.10 15.63 -2.52
CA VAL A 12 -16.68 14.36 -3.14
C VAL A 12 -16.24 14.60 -4.59
N LYS A 13 -17.01 15.37 -5.37
CA LYS A 13 -16.64 15.68 -6.74
C LYS A 13 -15.29 16.42 -6.82
N VAL A 14 -15.10 17.45 -5.99
CA VAL A 14 -13.83 18.20 -5.93
C VAL A 14 -12.66 17.28 -5.58
N CYS A 15 -12.84 16.39 -4.60
CA CYS A 15 -11.81 15.43 -4.22
C CYS A 15 -11.44 14.48 -5.37
N ASN A 16 -12.44 13.95 -6.08
CA ASN A 16 -12.22 13.06 -7.22
C ASN A 16 -11.52 13.79 -8.39
N ASP A 17 -11.93 15.03 -8.67
CA ASP A 17 -11.31 15.86 -9.70
C ASP A 17 -9.83 16.15 -9.34
N GLN A 18 -9.54 16.45 -8.06
CA GLN A 18 -8.18 16.64 -7.57
C GLN A 18 -7.34 15.36 -7.63
N TYR A 19 -7.93 14.21 -7.30
CA TYR A 19 -7.27 12.91 -7.46
C TYR A 19 -6.86 12.69 -8.92
N GLY A 20 -7.79 12.87 -9.87
CA GLY A 20 -7.51 12.69 -11.29
C GLY A 20 -6.44 13.64 -11.84
N LEU A 21 -6.46 14.91 -11.42
CA LEU A 21 -5.42 15.88 -11.79
C LEU A 21 -4.05 15.51 -11.22
N THR A 22 -4.01 15.03 -9.97
CA THR A 22 -2.77 14.60 -9.31
C THR A 22 -2.22 13.35 -9.97
N ASP A 23 -3.06 12.34 -10.23
CA ASP A 23 -2.63 11.10 -10.86
C ASP A 23 -2.04 11.37 -12.25
N LYS A 24 -2.70 12.23 -13.04
CA LYS A 24 -2.19 12.69 -14.34
C LYS A 24 -0.86 13.41 -14.23
N TYR A 25 -0.68 14.26 -13.22
CA TYR A 25 0.59 14.96 -12.99
C TYR A 25 1.71 14.00 -12.59
N THR A 26 1.37 12.87 -11.96
CA THR A 26 2.31 11.81 -11.54
C THR A 26 2.43 10.67 -12.55
N ASP A 27 2.07 10.89 -13.82
CA ASP A 27 2.11 9.88 -14.89
C ASP A 27 1.36 8.56 -14.56
N GLY A 28 0.27 8.62 -13.79
CA GLY A 28 -0.54 7.46 -13.42
C GLY A 28 0.01 6.63 -12.26
N TRP A 29 0.89 7.21 -11.43
CA TRP A 29 1.46 6.51 -10.27
C TRP A 29 0.40 6.01 -9.29
N LEU A 30 -0.60 6.83 -8.96
CA LEU A 30 -1.61 6.48 -7.95
C LEU A 30 -2.51 5.36 -8.47
N SER A 31 -3.00 5.47 -9.71
CA SER A 31 -3.82 4.43 -10.33
C SER A 31 -3.06 3.12 -10.54
N SER A 32 -1.77 3.18 -10.89
CA SER A 32 -0.92 1.99 -11.02
C SER A 32 -0.69 1.29 -9.68
N ALA A 33 -0.40 2.05 -8.62
CA ALA A 33 -0.22 1.51 -7.27
C ALA A 33 -1.53 0.90 -6.74
N HIS A 34 -2.66 1.57 -6.95
CA HIS A 34 -3.98 1.08 -6.53
C HIS A 34 -4.33 -0.25 -7.22
N LYS A 35 -4.13 -0.34 -8.54
CA LYS A 35 -4.34 -1.59 -9.29
C LYS A 35 -3.51 -2.76 -8.75
N LEU A 36 -2.25 -2.54 -8.37
CA LEU A 36 -1.42 -3.59 -7.78
C LEU A 36 -1.95 -4.04 -6.41
N LEU A 37 -2.48 -3.12 -5.60
CA LEU A 37 -3.14 -3.46 -4.33
C LEU A 37 -4.42 -4.27 -4.56
N GLU A 38 -5.20 -3.97 -5.61
CA GLU A 38 -6.38 -4.74 -6.01
C GLU A 38 -6.02 -6.15 -6.49
N GLU A 39 -4.99 -6.26 -7.35
CA GLU A 39 -4.47 -7.53 -7.85
C GLU A 39 -3.96 -8.41 -6.70
N ALA A 40 -3.26 -7.83 -5.73
CA ALA A 40 -2.79 -8.54 -4.54
C ALA A 40 -3.96 -9.16 -3.74
N LEU A 41 -5.10 -8.47 -3.67
CA LEU A 41 -6.33 -8.97 -3.03
C LEU A 41 -7.10 -10.00 -3.88
N GLY A 42 -6.66 -10.27 -5.11
CA GLY A 42 -7.32 -11.19 -6.03
C GLY A 42 -8.57 -10.60 -6.71
N LYS A 43 -8.77 -9.27 -6.69
CA LYS A 43 -9.92 -8.63 -7.34
C LYS A 43 -9.88 -8.71 -8.88
N SER A 44 -8.71 -8.97 -9.48
CA SER A 44 -8.48 -8.81 -10.93
C SER A 44 -8.19 -10.11 -11.72
N ALA A 45 -8.18 -11.30 -11.12
CA ALA A 45 -7.80 -12.51 -11.85
C ALA A 45 -9.02 -13.32 -12.35
N SER A 46 -9.19 -13.39 -13.68
CA SER A 46 -10.13 -14.28 -14.39
C SER A 46 -9.72 -15.76 -14.37
N ALA A 47 -8.76 -16.14 -13.53
CA ALA A 47 -8.35 -17.52 -13.30
C ALA A 47 -7.99 -17.71 -11.81
N PRO A 48 -8.63 -18.63 -11.09
CA PRO A 48 -8.34 -18.87 -9.69
C PRO A 48 -7.03 -19.66 -9.56
N SER A 49 -5.89 -18.97 -9.51
CA SER A 49 -4.65 -19.60 -9.07
C SER A 49 -4.67 -19.70 -7.54
N ALA A 50 -5.04 -20.89 -7.04
CA ALA A 50 -4.82 -21.41 -5.69
C ALA A 50 -4.79 -20.37 -4.54
N ASN A 51 -5.95 -20.15 -3.91
CA ASN A 51 -6.17 -19.92 -2.47
C ASN A 51 -5.15 -19.07 -1.68
N SER A 52 -4.54 -18.04 -2.28
CA SER A 52 -3.66 -17.11 -1.56
C SER A 52 -4.39 -15.79 -1.32
N SER A 53 -4.94 -15.64 -0.12
CA SER A 53 -5.50 -14.36 0.33
C SER A 53 -4.37 -13.47 0.81
N SER A 54 -3.98 -12.46 0.03
CA SER A 54 -3.04 -11.44 0.50
C SER A 54 -3.77 -10.42 1.38
N ILE A 55 -3.02 -9.82 2.31
CA ILE A 55 -3.52 -8.74 3.15
C ILE A 55 -2.61 -7.54 2.93
N ASN A 56 -3.19 -6.43 2.50
CA ASN A 56 -2.46 -5.17 2.38
C ASN A 56 -2.43 -4.45 3.74
N CYS A 57 -1.25 -3.97 4.12
CA CYS A 57 -1.02 -3.15 5.31
C CYS A 57 -0.25 -1.89 4.94
N ILE A 58 -0.55 -0.77 5.59
CA ILE A 58 0.21 0.48 5.44
C ILE A 58 0.97 0.73 6.73
N VAL A 59 2.29 0.91 6.64
CA VAL A 59 3.11 1.41 7.74
C VAL A 59 3.67 2.76 7.33
N THR A 60 3.28 3.83 8.03
CA THR A 60 3.64 5.20 7.69
C THR A 60 4.35 5.89 8.84
N SER A 61 5.32 6.75 8.54
CA SER A 61 5.99 7.56 9.56
C SER A 61 5.12 8.72 10.04
N GLY A 62 4.00 9.04 9.38
CA GLY A 62 3.07 10.09 9.84
C GLY A 62 2.20 9.66 11.02
N SER A 63 1.65 10.63 11.75
CA SER A 63 0.63 10.37 12.78
C SER A 63 -0.60 9.65 12.22
N LEU A 64 -1.25 8.82 13.04
CA LEU A 64 -2.31 7.91 12.60
C LEU A 64 -3.53 8.62 11.98
N ILE A 65 -4.09 9.63 12.67
CA ILE A 65 -5.34 10.29 12.24
C ILE A 65 -5.21 10.96 10.85
N PRO A 66 -4.22 11.83 10.59
CA PRO A 66 -3.96 12.36 9.24
C PRO A 66 -3.66 11.27 8.21
N SER A 67 -3.06 10.16 8.61
CA SER A 67 -2.75 9.06 7.69
C SER A 67 -3.99 8.31 7.24
N LEU A 68 -4.96 8.10 8.14
CA LEU A 68 -6.27 7.55 7.78
C LEU A 68 -7.04 8.52 6.85
N ALA A 69 -6.97 9.82 7.11
CA ALA A 69 -7.57 10.82 6.21
C ALA A 69 -6.94 10.76 4.80
N LYS A 70 -5.61 10.67 4.70
CA LYS A 70 -4.92 10.47 3.42
C LYS A 70 -5.39 9.20 2.71
N CYS A 71 -5.56 8.09 3.43
CA CYS A 71 -6.06 6.85 2.82
C CYS A 71 -7.43 7.04 2.15
N LEU A 72 -8.33 7.78 2.79
CA LEU A 72 -9.64 8.11 2.21
C LEU A 72 -9.53 9.03 0.99
N LEU A 73 -8.69 10.06 1.05
CA LEU A 73 -8.49 11.03 -0.04
C LEU A 73 -7.84 10.39 -1.28
N TYR A 74 -6.99 9.39 -1.08
CA TYR A 74 -6.31 8.65 -2.16
C TYR A 74 -7.00 7.32 -2.52
N HIS A 75 -8.27 7.14 -2.12
CA HIS A 75 -9.09 5.97 -2.46
C HIS A 75 -8.44 4.62 -2.07
N LEU A 76 -7.79 4.55 -0.92
CA LEU A 76 -7.17 3.33 -0.41
C LEU A 76 -8.12 2.52 0.50
N ASP A 77 -9.32 3.04 0.81
CA ASP A 77 -10.26 2.44 1.76
C ASP A 77 -10.89 1.12 1.29
N ASP A 78 -10.87 0.87 -0.02
CA ASP A 78 -11.38 -0.37 -0.61
C ASP A 78 -10.30 -1.46 -0.76
N VAL A 79 -9.01 -1.10 -0.65
CA VAL A 79 -7.87 -2.00 -0.80
C VAL A 79 -7.05 -2.19 0.48
N VAL A 80 -7.20 -1.31 1.48
CA VAL A 80 -6.55 -1.41 2.79
C VAL A 80 -7.58 -1.10 3.88
N SER A 81 -7.86 -2.09 4.75
CA SER A 81 -8.71 -1.85 5.93
C SER A 81 -8.05 -0.85 6.88
N SER A 82 -8.83 0.05 7.46
CA SER A 82 -8.35 1.06 8.42
C SER A 82 -7.59 0.45 9.62
N GLU A 83 -7.94 -0.78 10.02
CA GLU A 83 -7.25 -1.52 11.08
C GLU A 83 -5.86 -2.02 10.68
N ASN A 84 -5.53 -2.01 9.38
CA ASN A 84 -4.25 -2.43 8.82
C ASN A 84 -3.32 -1.24 8.53
N VAL A 85 -3.68 -0.05 9.04
CA VAL A 85 -2.87 1.16 8.94
C VAL A 85 -2.15 1.39 10.27
N TYR A 86 -0.83 1.31 10.25
CA TYR A 86 0.04 1.47 11.40
C TYR A 86 0.83 2.77 11.28
N SER A 87 0.80 3.58 12.34
CA SER A 87 1.68 4.74 12.48
C SER A 87 2.97 4.31 13.19
N SER A 88 4.10 4.63 12.57
CA SER A 88 5.44 4.43 13.12
C SER A 88 6.05 5.70 13.69
N TRP A 89 5.27 6.79 13.78
CA TRP A 89 5.74 8.12 14.22
C TRP A 89 6.49 8.08 15.55
N GLU A 90 5.98 7.37 16.55
CA GLU A 90 6.61 7.31 17.88
C GLU A 90 7.51 6.09 18.07
N VAL A 91 7.20 4.97 17.41
CA VAL A 91 7.79 3.65 17.71
C VAL A 91 8.75 3.14 16.63
N GLY A 92 8.77 3.78 15.46
CA GLY A 92 9.56 3.38 14.31
C GLY A 92 9.01 2.16 13.56
N LYS A 93 9.43 2.00 12.29
CA LYS A 93 8.90 0.97 11.38
C LYS A 93 9.18 -0.46 11.85
N LEU A 94 10.33 -0.69 12.50
CA LEU A 94 10.66 -2.03 13.03
C LEU A 94 9.65 -2.49 14.08
N GLN A 95 9.21 -1.60 14.98
CA GLN A 95 8.22 -1.97 15.99
C GLN A 95 6.85 -2.19 15.35
N SER A 96 6.44 -1.35 14.39
CA SER A 96 5.22 -1.58 13.62
C SER A 96 5.24 -2.94 12.90
N PHE A 97 6.37 -3.32 12.29
CA PHE A 97 6.52 -4.62 11.63
C PHE A 97 6.38 -5.80 12.61
N LYS A 98 6.90 -5.67 13.84
CA LYS A 98 6.72 -6.69 14.88
C LYS A 98 5.25 -6.87 15.24
N TRP A 99 4.49 -5.77 15.42
CA TRP A 99 3.07 -5.85 15.71
C TRP A 99 2.25 -6.39 14.53
N THR A 100 2.59 -6.00 13.30
CA THR A 100 1.99 -6.60 12.10
C THR A 100 2.25 -8.11 12.05
N LYS A 101 3.49 -8.53 12.36
CA LYS A 101 3.83 -9.95 12.46
C LYS A 101 2.97 -10.64 13.50
N GLU A 102 2.95 -10.13 14.73
CA GLU A 102 2.22 -10.71 15.86
C GLU A 102 0.73 -10.91 15.56
N ARG A 103 0.11 -9.95 14.84
CA ARG A 103 -1.30 -10.03 14.45
C ARG A 103 -1.58 -11.08 13.37
N PHE A 104 -0.71 -11.21 12.38
CA PHE A 104 -0.94 -12.04 11.20
C PHE A 104 -0.08 -13.30 11.14
N ASP A 105 0.72 -13.59 12.18
CA ASP A 105 1.62 -14.74 12.18
C ASP A 105 0.80 -16.04 12.07
N GLY A 106 1.33 -17.00 11.32
CA GLY A 106 0.63 -18.24 11.08
C GLY A 106 1.42 -19.19 10.19
N PRO A 107 1.01 -20.47 10.13
CA PRO A 107 1.65 -21.43 9.24
C PRO A 107 1.53 -20.95 7.79
N ASN A 108 2.67 -20.85 7.10
CA ASN A 108 2.79 -20.46 5.69
C ASN A 108 2.51 -18.98 5.37
N VAL A 109 2.51 -18.09 6.37
CA VAL A 109 2.45 -16.64 6.11
C VAL A 109 3.82 -16.13 5.69
N ARG A 110 3.85 -15.33 4.61
CA ARG A 110 5.06 -14.65 4.14
C ARG A 110 4.83 -13.15 4.21
N PHE A 111 5.81 -12.44 4.76
CA PHE A 111 5.78 -10.99 4.85
C PHE A 111 6.71 -10.37 3.79
N CYS A 112 6.23 -9.31 3.16
CA CYS A 112 6.97 -8.52 2.19
C CYS A 112 6.80 -7.05 2.52
N ALA A 113 7.91 -6.35 2.73
CA ALA A 113 7.94 -4.91 2.89
C ALA A 113 8.16 -4.26 1.52
N ILE A 114 7.41 -3.19 1.25
CA ILE A 114 7.49 -2.43 0.01
C ILE A 114 7.65 -0.95 0.40
N GLY A 115 8.63 -0.27 -0.18
CA GLY A 115 8.85 1.15 0.09
C GLY A 115 10.11 1.69 -0.57
N ASP A 116 10.31 3.00 -0.47
CA ASP A 116 11.42 3.73 -1.07
C ASP A 116 12.52 4.08 -0.05
N GLY A 117 12.20 4.06 1.24
CA GLY A 117 13.05 4.54 2.32
C GLY A 117 13.99 3.51 2.94
N HIS A 118 15.01 4.01 3.62
CA HIS A 118 16.00 3.21 4.34
C HIS A 118 15.42 2.54 5.61
N GLU A 119 14.44 3.18 6.27
CA GLU A 119 13.87 2.70 7.53
C GLU A 119 13.13 1.36 7.35
N GLU A 120 12.29 1.24 6.32
CA GLU A 120 11.55 0.02 5.98
C GLU A 120 12.49 -1.08 5.48
N CYS A 121 13.53 -0.71 4.72
CA CYS A 121 14.54 -1.65 4.26
C CYS A 121 15.28 -2.27 5.45
N SER A 122 15.75 -1.43 6.39
CA SER A 122 16.43 -1.88 7.60
C SER A 122 15.52 -2.73 8.48
N ALA A 123 14.26 -2.33 8.68
CA ALA A 123 13.28 -3.10 9.44
C ALA A 123 13.02 -4.47 8.79
N ALA A 124 12.86 -4.52 7.46
CA ALA A 124 12.65 -5.75 6.72
C ALA A 124 13.83 -6.72 6.85
N GLN A 125 15.07 -6.22 6.78
CA GLN A 125 16.28 -7.01 6.99
C GLN A 125 16.32 -7.64 8.38
N VAL A 126 16.05 -6.86 9.43
CA VAL A 126 15.99 -7.36 10.82
C VAL A 126 14.91 -8.43 10.99
N MET A 127 13.74 -8.21 10.37
CA MET A 127 12.61 -9.14 10.43
C MET A 127 12.77 -10.36 9.50
N LYS A 128 13.82 -10.37 8.66
CA LYS A 128 14.04 -11.35 7.57
C LYS A 128 12.87 -11.42 6.58
N TRP A 129 12.28 -10.27 6.28
CA TRP A 129 11.21 -10.11 5.30
C TRP A 129 11.81 -9.78 3.94
N ARG A 130 11.12 -10.19 2.86
CA ARG A 130 11.46 -9.70 1.52
C ARG A 130 11.26 -8.19 1.47
N PHE A 131 12.18 -7.47 0.85
CA PHE A 131 12.06 -6.03 0.62
C PHE A 131 12.02 -5.73 -0.87
N ILE A 132 10.98 -5.05 -1.32
CA ILE A 132 10.84 -4.55 -2.69
C ILE A 132 11.02 -3.04 -2.65
N LYS A 133 12.11 -2.56 -3.24
CA LYS A 133 12.41 -1.14 -3.32
C LYS A 133 11.55 -0.49 -4.41
N ILE A 134 10.91 0.62 -4.08
CA ILE A 134 10.25 1.48 -5.05
C ILE A 134 11.16 2.66 -5.36
N GLU A 135 11.35 2.97 -6.64
CA GLU A 135 12.18 4.09 -7.08
C GLU A 135 11.37 5.06 -7.95
N PHE A 136 11.50 6.35 -7.68
CA PHE A 136 10.78 7.41 -8.40
C PHE A 136 11.55 7.96 -9.61
N CYS A 137 12.83 7.60 -9.74
CA CYS A 137 13.66 8.10 -10.84
C CYS A 137 13.11 7.57 -12.18
N PRO A 138 12.90 8.43 -13.19
CA PRO A 138 12.36 8.02 -14.49
C PRO A 138 13.11 6.89 -15.19
N GLU A 139 14.41 6.78 -14.90
CA GLU A 139 15.36 5.83 -15.49
C GLU A 139 15.60 4.59 -14.60
N ALA A 140 14.98 4.52 -13.42
CA ALA A 140 15.17 3.39 -12.50
C ALA A 140 14.43 2.14 -12.97
N HIS A 141 15.06 0.98 -12.78
CA HIS A 141 14.49 -0.32 -13.12
C HIS A 141 13.26 -0.70 -12.27
N HIS A 142 13.06 -0.08 -11.10
CA HIS A 142 11.93 -0.31 -10.19
C HIS A 142 10.95 0.87 -10.13
N ARG A 143 10.74 1.53 -11.27
CA ARG A 143 9.72 2.56 -11.43
C ARG A 143 8.36 1.90 -11.56
N PHE A 144 7.38 2.35 -10.79
CA PHE A 144 5.98 1.99 -11.06
C PHE A 144 5.49 2.78 -12.26
N PRO A 145 5.41 2.12 -13.43
CA PRO A 145 4.10 1.68 -13.93
C PRO A 145 4.16 0.28 -14.57
N GLY A 146 3.34 -0.65 -14.07
CA GLY A 146 3.17 -2.01 -14.62
C GLY A 146 4.30 -2.99 -14.29
N LEU A 147 4.53 -3.26 -13.00
CA LEU A 147 5.49 -4.27 -12.55
C LEU A 147 5.18 -5.62 -13.22
N ASP A 148 6.05 -6.07 -14.12
CA ASP A 148 5.94 -7.40 -14.70
C ASP A 148 6.04 -8.45 -13.58
N LEU A 149 5.12 -9.43 -13.64
CA LEU A 149 4.94 -10.57 -12.72
C LEU A 149 6.20 -11.39 -12.32
N PRO A 150 7.35 -11.42 -13.05
CA PRO A 150 8.49 -12.25 -12.65
C PRO A 150 9.14 -11.86 -11.32
N THR A 151 8.95 -10.62 -10.84
CA THR A 151 9.66 -10.13 -9.63
C THR A 151 9.02 -10.60 -8.33
N VAL A 152 7.77 -11.07 -8.37
CA VAL A 152 7.03 -11.57 -7.19
C VAL A 152 7.20 -13.09 -7.00
N GLN A 153 7.55 -13.81 -8.08
CA GLN A 153 7.75 -15.26 -8.09
C GLN A 153 9.19 -15.65 -8.44
N THR A 154 10.12 -15.42 -7.51
CA THR A 154 11.32 -16.26 -7.33
C THR A 154 11.63 -16.41 -5.85
#